data_AF-A0A1C6BYU8-F1
#
_entry.id   AF-A0A1C6BYU8-F1
#
_cell.length_a   1.000
_cell.length_b   1.000
_cell.length_c   1.000
_cell.angle_alpha   90.00
_cell.angle_beta   90.00
_cell.angle_gamma   90.00
#
_symmetry.space_group_name_H-M   'P 1'
#
loop_
_entity.id
_entity.type
_entity.pdbx_description
1 polymer ?
#
loop_
_entity_poly.entity_id
_entity_poly.type
_entity_poly.pdbx_seq_one_letter_code
_entity_poly.pdbx_strand_id
1 'polypeptide(L)'
;MTQTNCIVVIYDNTGKIWYQGSGLGTPDGLQYMELQLKPGDYVESMDVTTTPHTPIVHKGMVTMEELKTQIDDLTLAMAELLGV
;
A
#
# COMPACT_ATOMS: atom_id res chain seq x y z
N MET A 1 6.58 -5.14 13.14
CA MET A 1 7.03 -5.49 11.78
C MET A 1 5.84 -5.24 10.86
N THR A 2 5.85 -4.19 10.04
CA THR A 2 4.74 -3.90 9.11
C THR A 2 4.72 -4.97 8.03
N GLN A 3 3.72 -5.85 8.08
CA GLN A 3 3.47 -6.89 7.10
C GLN A 3 3.33 -6.24 5.72
N THR A 4 4.32 -6.41 4.84
CA THR A 4 4.31 -5.84 3.49
C THR A 4 3.80 -6.93 2.55
N ASN A 5 2.75 -6.64 1.80
CA ASN A 5 2.15 -7.61 0.87
C ASN A 5 2.78 -7.43 -0.51
N CYS A 6 3.31 -8.52 -1.06
CA CYS A 6 3.69 -8.57 -2.47
C CYS A 6 2.41 -8.71 -3.31
N ILE A 7 2.13 -7.70 -4.13
CA ILE A 7 0.96 -7.67 -5.00
C ILE A 7 1.40 -7.51 -6.46
N VAL A 8 0.66 -8.16 -7.36
CA VAL A 8 0.75 -7.97 -8.81
C VAL A 8 -0.30 -6.95 -9.20
N VAL A 9 0.12 -5.91 -9.91
CA VAL A 9 -0.75 -4.87 -10.46
C VAL A 9 -0.73 -4.98 -11.98
N ILE A 10 -1.90 -5.21 -12.58
CA ILE A 10 -2.09 -5.29 -14.03
C ILE A 10 -2.77 -4.02 -14.50
N TYR A 11 -2.23 -3.40 -15.55
CA TYR A 11 -2.68 -2.11 -16.04
C TYR A 11 -2.59 -2.01 -17.56
N ASP A 12 -3.23 -1.00 -18.14
CA ASP A 12 -3.18 -0.74 -19.58
C ASP A 12 -2.24 0.43 -19.95
N ASN A 13 -2.11 0.68 -21.26
CA ASN A 13 -1.31 1.77 -21.83
C ASN A 13 -1.77 3.18 -21.43
N THR A 14 -2.91 3.32 -20.75
CA THR A 14 -3.40 4.61 -20.24
C THR A 14 -3.10 4.79 -18.75
N GLY A 15 -2.53 3.77 -18.10
CA GLY A 15 -2.25 3.77 -16.68
C GLY A 15 -3.43 3.32 -15.81
N LYS A 16 -4.52 2.84 -16.41
CA LYS A 16 -5.68 2.36 -15.67
C LYS A 16 -5.40 0.97 -15.10
N ILE A 17 -5.70 0.79 -13.82
CA ILE A 17 -5.57 -0.50 -13.13
C ILE A 17 -6.75 -1.40 -13.50
N TRP A 18 -6.43 -2.61 -13.97
CA TRP A 18 -7.41 -3.66 -14.25
C TRP A 18 -7.52 -4.66 -13.10
N TYR A 19 -6.39 -4.93 -12.44
CA TYR A 19 -6.33 -5.85 -11.32
C TYR A 19 -5.20 -5.46 -10.37
N GLN A 20 -5.43 -5.59 -9.06
CA GLN A 20 -4.37 -5.67 -8.06
C GLN A 20 -4.66 -6.81 -7.09
N GLY A 21 -3.64 -7.57 -6.71
CA GLY A 21 -3.80 -8.64 -5.73
C GLY A 21 -2.60 -9.57 -5.65
N SER A 22 -2.64 -10.50 -4.69
CA SER A 22 -1.62 -11.53 -4.50
C SER A 22 -2.10 -12.89 -5.02
N GLY A 23 -1.17 -13.76 -5.42
CA GLY A 23 -1.48 -15.16 -5.76
C GLY A 23 -1.84 -15.41 -7.22
N LEU A 24 -1.75 -14.39 -8.07
CA LEU A 24 -1.70 -14.61 -9.52
C LEU A 24 -0.30 -15.01 -9.94
N GLY A 25 -0.21 -15.93 -10.90
CA GLY A 25 1.01 -16.14 -11.66
C GLY A 25 1.34 -14.93 -12.54
N THR A 26 2.56 -14.87 -13.06
CA THR A 26 3.00 -13.81 -13.97
C THR A 26 2.09 -13.77 -15.20
N PRO A 27 1.39 -12.65 -15.45
CA PRO A 27 0.53 -12.54 -16.62
C PRO A 27 1.36 -12.44 -17.90
N ASP A 28 0.97 -13.20 -18.92
CA ASP A 28 1.60 -13.19 -20.25
C ASP A 28 0.84 -12.22 -21.19
N GLY A 29 1.57 -11.36 -21.90
CA GLY A 29 1.00 -10.41 -22.87
C GLY A 29 0.29 -9.18 -22.29
N LEU A 30 0.27 -9.00 -20.96
CA LEU A 30 -0.28 -7.82 -20.29
C LEU A 30 0.82 -7.03 -19.57
N GLN A 31 0.65 -5.72 -19.44
CA GLN A 31 1.54 -4.92 -18.61
C GLN A 31 1.22 -5.17 -17.14
N TYR A 32 2.26 -5.51 -16.38
CA TYR A 32 2.13 -5.72 -14.95
C TYR A 32 3.34 -5.17 -14.20
N MET A 33 3.17 -4.93 -12.91
CA MET A 33 4.22 -4.55 -11.99
C MET A 33 4.00 -5.23 -10.65
N GLU A 34 5.08 -5.78 -10.08
CA GLU A 34 5.09 -6.33 -8.74
C GLU A 34 5.50 -5.26 -7.74
N LEU A 35 4.70 -5.06 -6.70
CA LEU A 35 4.90 -4.01 -5.71
C LEU A 35 4.74 -4.56 -4.30
N GLN A 36 5.50 -3.98 -3.37
CA GLN A 36 5.33 -4.23 -1.95
C GLN A 36 4.53 -3.07 -1.36
N LEU A 37 3.25 -3.31 -1.08
CA LEU A 37 2.38 -2.33 -0.45
C LEU A 37 2.14 -2.67 1.03
N LYS A 38 1.92 -1.63 1.83
CA LYS A 38 1.45 -1.81 3.20
C LYS A 38 -0.01 -2.26 3.19
N PRO A 39 -0.51 -2.89 4.25
CA PRO A 39 -1.91 -3.26 4.34
C PRO A 39 -2.77 -2.00 4.26
N GLY A 40 -3.80 -2.05 3.41
CA GLY A 40 -4.69 -0.91 3.15
C GLY A 40 -4.25 0.01 2.01
N ASP A 41 -2.95 0.09 1.71
CA ASP A 41 -2.48 0.84 0.54
C ASP A 41 -2.91 0.14 -0.76
N TYR A 42 -3.24 0.94 -1.77
CA TYR A 42 -3.60 0.42 -3.09
C TYR A 42 -3.02 1.28 -4.21
N VAL A 43 -2.82 0.69 -5.38
CA VAL A 43 -2.44 1.45 -6.57
C VAL A 43 -3.68 2.04 -7.22
N GLU A 44 -3.73 3.37 -7.31
CA GLU A 44 -4.84 4.08 -7.94
C GLU A 44 -4.67 4.14 -9.46
N SER A 45 -3.45 4.37 -9.93
CA SER A 45 -3.08 4.41 -11.35
C SER A 45 -1.59 4.18 -11.55
N MET A 46 -1.19 3.96 -12.80
CA MET A 46 0.21 3.92 -13.23
C MET A 46 0.52 5.14 -14.09
N ASP A 47 1.62 5.83 -13.79
CA ASP A 47 2.22 6.80 -14.69
C ASP A 47 2.98 6.06 -15.80
N VAL A 48 2.35 5.98 -16.96
CA VAL A 48 2.88 5.35 -18.18
C VAL A 48 3.75 6.28 -19.03
N THR A 49 3.94 7.54 -18.61
CA THR A 49 4.79 8.50 -19.34
C THR A 49 6.28 8.34 -19.02
N THR A 50 6.59 7.65 -17.92
CA THR A 50 7.95 7.37 -17.44
C THR A 50 8.36 5.94 -17.79
N THR A 51 9.66 5.68 -18.01
CA THR A 51 10.17 4.32 -18.23
C THR A 51 11.32 4.05 -17.26
N PRO A 52 11.17 3.11 -16.29
CA PRO A 52 10.01 2.25 -16.06
C PRO A 52 8.76 3.03 -15.59
N HIS A 53 7.56 2.51 -15.87
CA HIS A 53 6.31 3.11 -15.42
C HIS A 53 6.27 3.23 -13.90
N THR A 54 5.66 4.27 -13.37
CA THR A 54 5.68 4.55 -11.93
C THR A 54 4.30 4.38 -11.30
N PRO A 55 4.13 3.60 -10.21
CA PRO A 55 2.84 3.46 -9.55
C PRO A 55 2.47 4.71 -8.74
N ILE A 56 1.23 5.16 -8.89
CA ILE A 56 0.61 6.18 -8.05
C ILE A 56 -0.16 5.45 -6.95
N VAL A 57 0.47 5.36 -5.78
CA VAL A 57 -0.07 4.63 -4.62
C VAL A 57 -0.93 5.57 -3.78
N HIS A 58 -2.18 5.17 -3.59
CA HIS A 58 -3.06 5.79 -2.61
C HIS A 58 -2.85 5.11 -1.26
N LYS A 59 -2.64 5.93 -0.22
CA LYS A 59 -2.47 5.42 1.13
C LYS A 59 -3.81 5.02 1.69
N GLY A 60 -3.91 3.77 2.14
CA GLY A 60 -5.09 3.30 2.85
C GLY A 60 -5.35 4.13 4.09
N MET A 61 -6.62 4.22 4.50
CA MET A 61 -6.90 4.69 5.85
C MET A 61 -6.30 3.69 6.84
N VAL A 62 -5.53 4.20 7.80
CA VAL A 62 -5.06 3.41 8.95
C VAL A 62 -6.23 2.67 9.58
N THR A 63 -6.02 1.40 9.86
CA THR A 63 -7.06 0.57 10.48
C THR A 63 -7.39 1.10 11.87
N MET A 64 -8.60 0.81 12.37
CA MET A 64 -9.02 1.21 13.73
C MET A 64 -8.08 0.65 14.81
N GLU A 65 -7.47 -0.52 14.56
CA GLU A 65 -6.45 -1.12 15.43
C GLU A 65 -5.16 -0.31 15.46
N GLU A 66 -4.63 0.10 14.30
CA GLU A 66 -3.45 0.97 14.24
C GLU A 66 -3.71 2.34 14.85
N LEU A 67 -4.94 2.84 14.75
CA LEU A 67 -5.36 4.08 15.39
C LEU A 67 -5.40 3.93 16.92
N LYS A 68 -5.91 2.79 17.40
CA LYS A 68 -5.93 2.47 18.83
C LYS A 68 -4.52 2.34 19.41
N THR A 69 -3.61 1.65 18.72
CA THR A 69 -2.21 1.54 19.14
C THR A 69 -1.55 2.92 19.25
N GLN A 70 -1.77 3.82 18.29
CA GLN A 70 -1.23 5.18 18.35
C GLN A 70 -1.78 6.00 19.54
N ILE A 71 -3.05 5.81 19.89
CA ILE A 71 -3.65 6.45 21.08
C ILE A 71 -3.07 5.86 22.37
N ASP A 72 -2.91 4.53 22.43
CA ASP A 72 -2.36 3.85 23.61
C ASP A 72 -0.88 4.26 23.83
N ASP A 73 -0.06 4.35 22.78
CA ASP A 73 1.33 4.85 22.83
C ASP A 73 1.40 6.33 23.24
N LEU A 74 0.52 7.18 22.69
CA LEU A 74 0.45 8.58 23.08
C LEU A 74 0.04 8.75 24.55
N THR A 75 -0.90 7.94 25.02
CA THR A 75 -1.37 7.95 26.41
C THR A 75 -0.26 7.51 27.36
N LEU A 76 0.53 6.51 26.99
CA LEU A 76 1.67 6.06 27.78
C LEU A 76 2.76 7.13 27.85
N ALA A 77 3.12 7.75 26.72
CA ALA A 77 4.10 8.83 26.69
C ALA A 77 3.65 10.05 27.53
N MET A 78 2.34 10.34 27.54
CA MET A 78 1.78 11.38 28.40
C MET A 78 1.84 11.01 29.89
N ALA A 79 1.59 9.74 30.24
CA ALA A 79 1.71 9.26 31.62
C ALA A 79 3.15 9.34 32.13
N GLU A 80 4.13 8.91 31.31
CA GLU A 80 5.56 9.00 31.62
C GLU A 80 6.03 10.45 31.80
N LEU A 81 5.52 11.37 30.97
CA LEU A 81 5.85 12.80 31.07
C LEU A 81 5.23 13.47 32.30
N LEU A 82 4.02 13.05 32.69
CA LEU A 82 3.29 13.58 33.85
C LEU A 82 3.67 12.90 35.16
N GLY A 83 4.49 11.83 35.12
CA GLY A 83 5.05 11.18 36.30
C GLY A 83 4.02 10.45 37.17
N VAL A 84 2.93 9.96 36.56
CA VAL A 84 1.90 9.11 37.18
C VAL A 84 2.01 7.66 36.74
#